data_AF-A0AA90VJC2-F1
#
_entry.id   AF-A0AA90VJC2-F1
#
_cell.length_a   1.000
_cell.length_b   1.000
_cell.length_c   1.000
_cell.angle_alpha   90.00
_cell.angle_beta   90.00
_cell.angle_gamma   90.00
#
_symmetry.space_group_name_H-M   'P 1'
#
loop_
_entity.id
_entity.type
_entity.pdbx_description
1 polymer ?
#
loop_
_entity_poly.entity_id
_entity_poly.type
_entity_poly.pdbx_seq_one_letter_code
_entity_poly.pdbx_strand_id
1 'polypeptide(L)'
;MMLVYVAVYNMSIVTKGLRQPKRMARVENKALNMLADLKDNELEAAESLMKRLTPDVREKIITHASEHLFNEELNRVAWDQVCDGLTFSEKEICKQILQGRTLKEICAKLNKSESNITSQRCHIRKKLNMDRRDDLRRTLEVRFYDAQKQVKKSGAERS
;
A
#
# COMPACT_ATOMS: atom_id res chain seq x y z
N MET A 1 -27.59 -47.09 11.19
CA MET A 1 -26.39 -47.07 12.05
C MET A 1 -25.07 -47.07 11.26
N MET A 2 -24.88 -47.91 10.23
CA MET A 2 -23.64 -47.93 9.40
C MET A 2 -23.36 -46.63 8.61
N LEU A 3 -24.39 -46.00 8.03
CA LEU A 3 -24.21 -44.79 7.20
C LEU A 3 -23.71 -43.58 8.00
N VAL A 4 -24.10 -43.46 9.27
CA VAL A 4 -23.64 -42.39 10.16
C VAL A 4 -22.16 -42.58 10.51
N TYR A 5 -21.74 -43.83 10.72
CA TYR A 5 -20.34 -44.14 11.06
C TYR A 5 -19.39 -43.81 9.91
N VAL A 6 -19.79 -44.15 8.67
CA VAL A 6 -19.02 -43.82 7.47
C VAL A 6 -18.94 -42.30 7.24
N ALA A 7 -20.04 -41.56 7.47
CA ALA A 7 -20.05 -40.11 7.34
C ALA A 7 -19.11 -39.42 8.35
N VAL A 8 -19.13 -39.86 9.61
CA VAL A 8 -18.26 -39.31 10.67
C VAL A 8 -16.79 -39.69 10.43
N TYR A 9 -16.52 -40.92 9.99
CA TYR A 9 -15.17 -41.38 9.68
C TYR A 9 -14.57 -40.64 8.47
N ASN A 10 -15.36 -40.43 7.41
CA ASN A 10 -14.94 -39.66 6.24
C ASN A 10 -14.71 -38.18 6.57
N MET A 11 -15.56 -37.56 7.39
CA MET A 11 -15.33 -36.19 7.89
C MET A 11 -14.05 -36.06 8.72
N SER A 12 -13.73 -37.07 9.55
CA SER A 12 -12.48 -37.09 10.32
C SER A 12 -11.24 -37.17 9.43
N ILE A 13 -11.29 -37.94 8.32
CA ILE A 13 -10.17 -38.04 7.38
C ILE A 13 -9.98 -36.75 6.59
N VAL A 14 -11.08 -36.15 6.12
CA VAL A 14 -11.04 -34.89 5.34
C VAL A 14 -10.54 -33.71 6.18
N THR A 15 -10.80 -33.70 7.49
CA THR A 15 -10.39 -32.59 8.39
C THR A 15 -8.97 -32.71 8.94
N LYS A 16 -8.32 -33.89 8.88
CA LYS A 16 -6.93 -34.07 9.37
C LYS A 16 -5.87 -33.28 8.58
N GLY A 17 -6.18 -32.87 7.35
CA GLY A 17 -5.29 -32.04 6.51
C GLY A 17 -5.71 -30.57 6.38
N LEU A 18 -6.92 -30.21 6.85
CA LEU A 18 -7.38 -28.84 6.83
C LEU A 18 -6.83 -28.16 8.09
N ARG A 19 -5.82 -27.29 7.92
CA ARG A 19 -5.41 -26.34 8.97
C ARG A 19 -6.68 -25.63 9.46
N GLN A 20 -7.14 -25.98 10.65
CA GLN A 20 -8.22 -25.24 11.29
C GLN A 20 -7.79 -23.77 11.37
N PRO A 21 -8.65 -22.80 11.04
CA PRO A 21 -8.30 -21.40 11.24
C PRO A 21 -7.89 -21.25 12.70
N LYS A 22 -6.64 -20.84 12.92
CA LYS A 22 -6.05 -20.68 14.26
C LYS A 22 -7.01 -19.79 15.03
N ARG A 23 -7.76 -20.37 15.99
CA ARG A 23 -8.70 -19.60 16.82
C ARG A 23 -7.86 -18.61 17.62
N MET A 24 -7.87 -17.36 17.19
CA MET A 24 -7.06 -16.31 17.78
C MET A 24 -7.51 -16.08 19.23
N ALA A 25 -6.56 -16.05 20.16
CA ALA A 25 -6.89 -15.95 21.58
C ALA A 25 -7.55 -14.59 21.88
N ARG A 26 -8.47 -14.53 22.84
CA ARG A 26 -9.16 -13.27 23.23
C ARG A 26 -8.17 -12.15 23.60
N VAL A 27 -7.04 -12.52 24.20
CA VAL A 27 -5.95 -11.60 24.58
C VAL A 27 -5.22 -11.06 23.35
N GLU A 28 -5.03 -11.89 22.33
CA GLU A 28 -4.36 -11.58 21.07
C GLU A 28 -5.23 -10.64 20.21
N ASN A 29 -6.52 -10.95 20.06
CA ASN A 29 -7.48 -10.05 19.40
C ASN A 29 -7.55 -8.67 20.07
N LYS A 30 -7.56 -8.65 21.42
CA LYS A 30 -7.56 -7.39 22.17
C LYS A 30 -6.25 -6.61 21.96
N ALA A 31 -5.11 -7.30 21.87
CA ALA A 31 -3.83 -6.65 21.62
C ALA A 31 -3.74 -6.08 20.19
N LEU A 32 -4.26 -6.79 19.19
CA LEU A 32 -4.34 -6.28 17.81
C LEU A 32 -5.20 -5.03 17.69
N ASN A 33 -6.39 -5.02 18.31
CA ASN A 33 -7.24 -3.83 18.28
C ASN A 33 -6.57 -2.63 18.95
N MET A 34 -5.90 -2.86 20.08
CA MET A 34 -5.13 -1.79 20.75
C MET A 34 -3.93 -1.31 19.93
N LEU A 35 -3.28 -2.19 19.17
CA LEU A 35 -2.22 -1.83 18.22
C LEU A 35 -2.75 -1.01 17.04
N ALA A 36 -3.99 -1.24 16.60
CA ALA A 36 -4.61 -0.46 15.53
C ALA A 36 -4.99 0.97 15.98
N ASP A 37 -5.36 1.13 17.25
CA ASP A 37 -5.77 2.42 17.83
C ASP A 37 -4.60 3.20 18.46
N LEU A 38 -3.39 2.64 18.44
CA LEU A 38 -2.19 3.21 19.05
C LEU A 38 -1.71 4.45 18.28
N LYS A 39 -1.29 5.48 19.02
CA LYS A 39 -0.68 6.69 18.44
C LYS A 39 0.82 6.48 18.27
N ASP A 40 1.41 7.18 17.30
CA ASP A 40 2.84 7.09 16.92
C ASP A 40 3.84 7.32 18.08
N ASN A 41 3.39 7.89 19.21
CA ASN A 41 4.23 8.33 20.31
C ASN A 41 4.33 7.31 21.47
N GLU A 42 3.64 6.17 21.38
CA GLU A 42 3.50 5.21 22.49
C GLU A 42 4.28 3.91 22.25
N LEU A 43 5.59 4.05 21.98
CA LEU A 43 6.48 2.94 21.61
C LEU A 43 6.50 1.80 22.66
N GLU A 44 6.56 2.15 23.95
CA GLU A 44 6.55 1.20 25.06
C GLU A 44 5.23 0.40 25.15
N ALA A 45 4.11 1.04 24.86
CA ALA A 45 2.80 0.40 24.86
C ALA A 45 2.68 -0.55 23.65
N ALA A 46 3.16 -0.13 22.48
CA ALA A 46 3.23 -0.96 21.29
C ALA A 46 4.11 -2.19 21.51
N GLU A 47 5.28 -2.03 22.14
CA GLU A 47 6.18 -3.14 22.46
C GLU A 47 5.53 -4.14 23.43
N SER A 48 4.89 -3.64 24.49
CA SER A 48 4.15 -4.47 25.45
C SER A 48 3.01 -5.26 24.79
N LEU A 49 2.29 -4.65 23.85
CA LEU A 49 1.20 -5.31 23.12
C LEU A 49 1.73 -6.32 22.09
N MET A 50 2.81 -6.02 21.39
CA MET A 50 3.48 -6.95 20.48
C MET A 50 4.00 -8.19 21.21
N LYS A 51 4.52 -8.04 22.45
CA LYS A 51 4.93 -9.16 23.31
C LYS A 51 3.78 -10.11 23.66
N ARG A 52 2.53 -9.63 23.68
CA ARG A 52 1.33 -10.43 23.97
C ARG A 52 0.80 -11.20 22.75
N LEU A 53 1.30 -10.92 21.56
CA LEU A 53 0.98 -11.65 20.33
C LEU A 53 1.84 -12.92 20.21
N THR A 54 1.32 -13.92 19.52
CA THR A 54 2.09 -15.11 19.18
C THR A 54 3.29 -14.75 18.27
N PRO A 55 4.42 -15.48 18.35
CA PRO A 55 5.59 -15.20 17.51
C PRO A 55 5.24 -15.14 16.02
N ASP A 56 4.43 -16.08 15.52
CA ASP A 56 3.98 -16.11 14.12
C ASP A 56 3.22 -14.84 13.70
N VAL A 57 2.35 -14.30 14.57
CA VAL A 57 1.56 -13.10 14.26
C VAL A 57 2.44 -11.86 14.33
N ARG A 58 3.34 -11.81 15.32
CA ARG A 58 4.32 -10.73 15.47
C ARG A 58 5.23 -10.63 14.26
N GLU A 59 5.77 -11.76 13.80
CA GLU A 59 6.62 -11.84 12.62
C GLU A 59 5.88 -11.31 11.39
N LYS A 60 4.65 -11.78 11.15
CA LYS A 60 3.82 -11.29 10.03
C LYS A 60 3.58 -9.78 10.08
N ILE A 61 3.29 -9.24 11.26
CA ILE A 61 3.08 -7.80 11.43
C ILE A 61 4.37 -7.04 11.10
N ILE A 62 5.51 -7.48 11.63
CA ILE A 62 6.80 -6.86 11.36
C ILE A 62 7.12 -6.94 9.87
N THR A 63 6.99 -8.12 9.25
CA THR A 63 7.23 -8.29 7.82
C THR A 63 6.36 -7.37 6.99
N HIS A 64 5.05 -7.34 7.22
CA HIS A 64 4.14 -6.46 6.48
C HIS A 64 4.40 -4.97 6.74
N ALA A 65 4.73 -4.59 7.97
CA ALA A 65 5.09 -3.20 8.29
C ALA A 65 6.39 -2.80 7.60
N SER A 66 7.42 -3.65 7.62
CA SER A 66 8.68 -3.44 6.93
C SER A 66 8.49 -3.37 5.41
N GLU A 67 7.69 -4.25 4.83
CA GLU A 67 7.31 -4.22 3.41
C GLU A 67 6.57 -2.93 3.06
N HIS A 68 5.64 -2.49 3.92
CA HIS A 68 4.91 -1.26 3.71
C HIS A 68 5.84 -0.04 3.70
N LEU A 69 6.68 0.11 4.73
CA LEU A 69 7.65 1.21 4.82
C LEU A 69 8.62 1.20 3.64
N PHE A 70 9.10 0.02 3.25
CA PHE A 70 9.97 -0.14 2.09
C PHE A 70 9.26 0.29 0.80
N ASN A 71 8.01 -0.13 0.59
CA ASN A 71 7.22 0.27 -0.57
C ASN A 71 6.91 1.77 -0.58
N GLU A 72 6.67 2.39 0.57
CA GLU A 72 6.48 3.85 0.68
C GLU A 72 7.73 4.61 0.29
N GLU A 73 8.90 4.18 0.77
CA GLU A 73 10.17 4.82 0.40
C GLU A 73 10.49 4.60 -1.09
N LEU A 74 10.25 3.40 -1.63
CA LEU A 74 10.36 3.15 -3.07
C LEU A 74 9.45 4.07 -3.88
N ASN A 75 8.20 4.25 -3.44
CA ASN A 75 7.24 5.14 -4.09
C ASN A 75 7.73 6.59 -4.04
N ARG A 76 8.27 7.02 -2.90
CA ARG A 76 8.81 8.37 -2.72
C ARG A 76 9.97 8.63 -3.69
N VAL A 77 10.95 7.73 -3.73
CA VAL A 77 12.10 7.85 -4.65
C VAL A 77 11.66 7.80 -6.11
N ALA A 78 10.73 6.91 -6.46
CA ALA A 78 10.17 6.84 -7.81
C ALA A 78 9.45 8.13 -8.19
N TRP A 79 8.68 8.74 -7.27
CA TRP A 79 8.04 10.03 -7.51
C TRP A 79 9.04 11.17 -7.68
N ASP A 80 10.15 11.16 -6.95
CA ASP A 80 11.19 12.16 -7.12
C ASP A 80 11.88 12.05 -8.48
N GLN A 81 12.05 10.84 -9.01
CA GLN A 81 12.56 10.63 -10.37
C GLN A 81 11.55 11.03 -11.45
N VAL A 82 10.29 10.60 -11.34
CA VAL A 82 9.25 10.86 -12.37
C VAL A 82 8.89 12.35 -12.44
N CYS A 83 8.85 13.01 -11.29
CA CYS A 83 8.45 14.39 -11.17
C CYS A 83 9.63 15.35 -10.93
N ASP A 84 10.81 14.99 -11.44
CA ASP A 84 11.94 15.92 -11.43
C ASP A 84 11.59 17.19 -12.21
N GLY A 85 11.89 18.37 -11.65
CA GLY A 85 11.51 19.67 -12.20
C GLY A 85 10.02 20.07 -12.06
N LEU A 86 9.17 19.22 -11.48
CA LEU A 86 7.80 19.61 -11.10
C LEU A 86 7.78 20.31 -9.73
N THR A 87 6.97 21.35 -9.63
CA THR A 87 6.68 22.03 -8.37
C THR A 87 5.88 21.12 -7.44
N PHE A 88 5.86 21.42 -6.14
CA PHE A 88 5.07 20.67 -5.16
C PHE A 88 3.59 20.55 -5.55
N SER A 89 2.99 21.62 -6.05
CA SER A 89 1.60 21.61 -6.51
C SER A 89 1.36 20.69 -7.72
N GLU A 90 2.29 20.65 -8.66
CA GLU A 90 2.22 19.78 -9.83
C GLU A 90 2.42 18.31 -9.44
N LYS A 91 3.36 18.02 -8.52
CA LYS A 91 3.56 16.68 -7.95
C LYS A 91 2.27 16.14 -7.33
N GLU A 92 1.57 16.97 -6.53
CA GLU A 92 0.31 16.56 -5.90
C GLU A 92 -0.78 16.27 -6.93
N ILE A 93 -0.87 17.06 -8.01
CA ILE A 93 -1.80 16.78 -9.11
C ILE A 93 -1.45 15.46 -9.81
N CYS A 94 -0.18 15.19 -10.11
CA CYS A 94 0.26 13.93 -10.71
C CYS A 94 -0.13 12.72 -9.84
N LYS A 95 0.05 12.82 -8.51
CA LYS A 95 -0.38 11.77 -7.58
C LYS A 95 -1.88 11.51 -7.65
N GLN A 96 -2.70 12.55 -7.66
CA GLN A 96 -4.16 12.36 -7.75
C GLN A 96 -4.60 11.77 -9.09
N ILE A 97 -3.94 12.16 -10.19
CA ILE A 97 -4.20 11.60 -11.54
C ILE A 97 -3.83 10.11 -11.58
N LEU A 98 -2.69 9.72 -11.01
CA LEU A 98 -2.26 8.33 -10.95
C LEU A 98 -3.21 7.48 -10.08
N GLN A 99 -3.76 8.06 -9.01
CA GLN A 99 -4.82 7.45 -8.21
C GLN A 99 -6.16 7.29 -8.97
N GLY A 100 -6.25 7.75 -10.22
CA GLY A 100 -7.44 7.62 -11.05
C GLY A 100 -8.56 8.60 -10.71
N ARG A 101 -8.27 9.66 -9.95
CA ARG A 101 -9.28 10.65 -9.56
C ARG A 101 -9.73 11.50 -10.74
N THR A 102 -11.00 11.85 -10.74
CA THR A 102 -11.59 12.75 -11.75
C THR A 102 -11.17 14.20 -11.50
N LEU A 103 -11.31 15.06 -12.51
CA LEU A 103 -10.97 16.48 -12.38
C LEU A 103 -11.68 17.16 -11.20
N LYS A 104 -12.97 16.87 -11.01
CA LYS A 104 -13.78 17.41 -9.91
C LYS A 104 -13.27 16.97 -8.54
N GLU A 105 -12.89 15.70 -8.40
CA GLU A 105 -12.31 15.17 -7.15
C GLU A 105 -10.95 15.78 -6.85
N ILE A 106 -10.12 16.02 -7.88
CA ILE A 106 -8.83 16.70 -7.73
C ILE A 106 -9.04 18.15 -7.26
N CYS A 107 -9.98 18.87 -7.86
CA CYS A 107 -10.34 20.23 -7.47
C CYS A 107 -10.79 20.28 -6.01
N ALA A 108 -11.69 19.38 -5.59
CA ALA A 108 -12.17 19.30 -4.22
C ALA A 108 -11.04 18.96 -3.24
N LYS A 109 -10.19 17.98 -3.58
CA LYS A 109 -9.13 17.51 -2.69
C LYS A 109 -7.99 18.50 -2.52
N LEU A 110 -7.63 19.23 -3.57
CA LEU A 110 -6.56 20.23 -3.52
C LEU A 110 -7.08 21.64 -3.20
N ASN A 111 -8.39 21.79 -3.01
CA ASN A 111 -9.09 23.08 -2.82
C ASN A 111 -8.67 24.13 -3.88
N LYS A 112 -8.71 23.74 -5.16
CA LYS A 112 -8.28 24.55 -6.30
C LYS A 112 -9.37 24.60 -7.36
N SER A 113 -9.47 25.72 -8.07
CA SER A 113 -10.41 25.88 -9.18
C SER A 113 -10.07 24.96 -10.36
N GLU A 114 -11.08 24.61 -11.15
CA GLU A 114 -10.93 23.76 -12.34
C GLU A 114 -9.98 24.37 -13.39
N SER A 115 -10.05 25.69 -13.59
CA SER A 115 -9.15 26.42 -14.47
C SER A 115 -7.68 26.29 -14.04
N ASN A 116 -7.42 26.36 -12.72
CA ASN A 116 -6.07 26.22 -12.17
C ASN A 116 -5.53 24.79 -12.38
N ILE A 117 -6.34 23.76 -12.07
CA ILE A 117 -5.93 22.36 -12.28
C ILE A 117 -5.68 22.08 -13.76
N THR A 118 -6.55 22.56 -14.65
CA THR A 118 -6.40 22.38 -16.11
C THR A 118 -5.13 23.05 -16.63
N SER A 119 -4.84 24.28 -16.18
CA SER A 119 -3.62 25.00 -16.54
C SER A 119 -2.36 24.26 -16.04
N GLN A 120 -2.37 23.78 -14.79
CA GLN A 120 -1.27 23.01 -14.24
C GLN A 120 -1.09 21.66 -14.97
N ARG A 121 -2.16 20.98 -15.39
CA ARG A 121 -2.06 19.79 -16.25
C ARG A 121 -1.37 20.11 -17.58
N CYS A 122 -1.61 21.28 -18.18
CA CYS A 122 -0.90 21.72 -19.38
C CYS A 122 0.61 21.92 -19.10
N HIS A 123 0.96 22.55 -17.99
CA HIS A 123 2.37 22.74 -17.59
C HIS A 123 3.06 21.41 -17.32
N ILE A 124 2.41 20.49 -16.61
CA ILE A 124 2.90 19.13 -16.37
C ILE A 124 3.20 18.43 -17.69
N ARG A 125 2.27 18.45 -18.66
CA ARG A 125 2.49 17.84 -19.98
C ARG A 125 3.72 18.41 -20.69
N LYS A 126 3.92 19.73 -20.63
CA LYS A 126 5.10 20.39 -21.21
C LYS A 126 6.38 19.94 -20.51
N LYS A 127 6.41 19.94 -19.17
CA LYS A 127 7.58 19.53 -18.38
C LYS A 127 7.94 18.07 -18.55
N LEU A 128 6.94 17.20 -18.73
CA LEU A 128 7.15 15.79 -19.02
C LEU A 128 7.51 15.52 -20.49
N ASN A 129 7.61 16.54 -21.34
CA ASN A 129 7.87 16.42 -22.78
C ASN A 129 6.89 15.47 -23.48
N MET A 130 5.61 15.59 -23.18
CA MET A 130 4.56 14.74 -23.76
C MET A 130 4.08 15.25 -25.13
N ASP A 131 3.71 14.33 -26.01
CA ASP A 131 3.02 14.67 -27.25
C ASP A 131 1.58 15.18 -26.93
N ARG A 132 0.96 15.87 -27.89
CA ARG A 132 -0.44 16.31 -27.82
C ARG A 132 -1.41 15.13 -27.72
N ARG A 133 -1.08 13.97 -28.30
CA ARG A 133 -1.95 12.79 -28.32
C ARG A 133 -1.81 11.87 -27.10
N ASP A 134 -0.76 12.07 -26.31
CA ASP A 134 -0.48 11.21 -25.16
C ASP A 134 -1.49 11.43 -24.03
N ASP A 135 -1.91 10.33 -23.39
CA ASP A 135 -2.70 10.40 -22.18
C ASP A 135 -1.80 10.61 -20.96
N LEU A 136 -2.07 11.66 -20.18
CA LEU A 136 -1.24 12.04 -19.03
C LEU A 136 -1.23 10.97 -17.94
N ARG A 137 -2.36 10.30 -17.70
CA ARG A 137 -2.42 9.25 -16.70
C ARG A 137 -1.57 8.06 -17.13
N ARG A 138 -1.74 7.59 -18.36
CA ARG A 138 -0.98 6.46 -18.89
C ARG A 138 0.53 6.73 -18.92
N THR A 139 0.95 7.93 -19.32
CA THR A 139 2.37 8.30 -19.29
C THR A 139 2.93 8.30 -17.87
N LEU A 140 2.17 8.82 -16.89
CA LEU A 140 2.58 8.78 -15.48
C LEU A 140 2.65 7.34 -14.95
N GLU A 141 1.69 6.48 -15.30
CA GLU A 141 1.70 5.05 -14.91
C GLU A 141 2.95 4.33 -15.41
N VAL A 142 3.29 4.49 -16.70
CA VAL A 142 4.47 3.85 -17.29
C VAL A 142 5.76 4.36 -16.64
N ARG A 143 5.92 5.68 -16.54
CA ARG A 143 7.13 6.28 -15.93
C ARG A 143 7.30 5.89 -14.47
N PHE A 144 6.20 5.85 -13.71
CA PHE A 144 6.23 5.46 -12.31
C PHE A 144 6.58 3.99 -12.12
N TYR A 145 6.02 3.10 -12.94
CA TYR A 145 6.37 1.69 -12.91
C TYR A 145 7.84 1.45 -13.28
N ASP A 146 8.34 2.12 -14.31
CA ASP A 146 9.74 2.02 -14.73
C ASP A 146 10.70 2.56 -13.66
N ALA A 147 10.37 3.69 -13.03
CA ALA A 147 11.14 4.25 -11.92
C ALA A 147 11.16 3.28 -10.73
N GLN A 148 10.01 2.75 -10.30
CA GLN A 148 9.95 1.74 -9.23
C GLN A 148 10.81 0.51 -9.55
N LYS A 149 10.78 0.02 -10.79
CA LYS A 149 11.58 -1.14 -11.21
C LYS A 149 13.08 -0.84 -11.14
N GLN A 150 13.49 0.36 -11.55
CA GLN A 150 14.89 0.79 -11.46
C GLN A 150 15.34 0.92 -10.00
N VAL A 151 14.53 1.53 -9.13
CA VAL A 151 14.86 1.66 -7.70
C VAL A 151 14.98 0.27 -7.06
N LYS A 152 14.03 -0.65 -7.33
CA LYS A 152 14.11 -2.04 -6.83
C LYS A 152 15.38 -2.76 -7.28
N LYS A 153 15.79 -2.60 -8.54
CA LYS A 153 17.03 -3.19 -9.07
C LYS A 153 18.26 -2.64 -8.36
N SER A 154 18.34 -1.32 -8.18
CA SER A 154 19.47 -0.68 -7.49
C SER A 154 19.57 -1.01 -6.00
N GLY A 155 18.44 -1.28 -5.34
CA GLY A 155 18.41 -1.75 -3.95
C GLY A 155 18.91 -3.19 -3.81
N ALA A 156 18.55 -4.07 -4.75
CA ALA A 156 18.97 -5.46 -4.77
C ALA A 156 20.47 -5.63 -5.10
N GLU A 157 21.08 -4.70 -5.83
CA GLU A 157 22.53 -4.72 -6.13
C GLU A 157 23.40 -4.16 -4.97
N ARG A 158 22.79 -3.58 -3.93
CA ARG A 158 23.48 -3.00 -2.75
C ARG A 158 23.30 -3.82 -1.47
N SER A 159 22.56 -4.93 -1.49
CA SER A 159 22.43 -5.90 -0.40
C SER A 159 23.15 -7.19 -0.76
#